data_AF-A0AAD2FCV3-F1
#
_entry.id   AF-A0AAD2FCV3-F1
#
_cell.length_a   1.000
_cell.length_b   1.000
_cell.length_c   1.000
_cell.angle_alpha   90.00
_cell.angle_beta   90.00
_cell.angle_gamma   90.00
#
_symmetry.space_group_name_H-M   'P 1'
#
loop_
_entity.id
_entity.type
_entity.pdbx_description
1 polymer ?
#
loop_
_entity_poly.entity_id
_entity_poly.type
_entity_poly.pdbx_seq_one_letter_code
_entity_poly.pdbx_strand_id
1 'polypeptide(L)'
;MQTTDSQLETFAENVEFLWKQANVPVLPCPPSPIQFLRDHIQCSKPCIIRNAITDENGVPMRLTLDDIAERLDPKKTMLTVDVTPDGHGDSVRTMSDGSSIFIQPAECEMTIEEFRRRLRGQTPAHDRTNIDLNERPILTDSITRLLSASKEIPDESVVYYSRQNDCLRKELPDLYKAFPPGIAWAEEALGPEQPLDAVNLWVGNERAISSMHKDHYENLFYVASGEKVFTVCPPANVAFLYEQRQYRSGRFQVNEQSRAWEVFAEDDDTKAHWIAPDVAILNSDKRDLLLEEYPLLKHVKPLEIRVREGEMLYLPSLWFHRVTQSCETVGVNYWYDMRFDSPSWCYFTFLQQLQHIKEVEDPSTS
;
A
#
# COMPACT_ATOMS: atom_id res chain seq x y z
N MET A 1 1.29 -24.70 25.78
CA MET A 1 0.33 -23.59 25.52
C MET A 1 0.57 -22.38 26.41
N GLN A 2 0.40 -22.42 27.74
CA GLN A 2 0.55 -21.22 28.60
C GLN A 2 1.91 -20.49 28.51
N THR A 3 3.02 -21.22 28.33
CA THR A 3 4.36 -20.63 28.19
C THR A 3 4.54 -19.86 26.89
N THR A 4 3.87 -20.26 25.81
CA THR A 4 4.04 -19.66 24.48
C THR A 4 3.26 -18.35 24.33
N ASP A 5 2.08 -18.24 24.95
CA ASP A 5 1.27 -17.01 24.89
C ASP A 5 1.90 -15.88 25.71
N SER A 6 2.42 -16.19 26.91
CA SER A 6 3.16 -15.22 27.72
C SER A 6 4.44 -14.72 27.04
N GLN A 7 5.11 -15.58 26.27
CA GLN A 7 6.27 -15.19 25.45
C GLN A 7 5.89 -14.26 24.30
N LEU A 8 4.77 -14.52 23.61
CA LEU A 8 4.27 -13.65 22.54
C LEU A 8 3.80 -12.29 23.08
N GLU A 9 3.17 -12.27 24.26
CA GLU A 9 2.82 -11.04 24.97
C GLU A 9 4.06 -10.21 25.29
N THR A 10 5.06 -10.84 25.93
CA THR A 10 6.34 -10.19 26.25
C THR A 10 7.05 -9.69 24.98
N PHE A 11 7.02 -10.48 23.90
CA PHE A 11 7.58 -10.08 22.61
C PHE A 11 6.85 -8.86 22.03
N ALA A 12 5.52 -8.85 22.05
CA ALA A 12 4.71 -7.72 21.58
C ALA A 12 4.99 -6.43 22.38
N GLU A 13 5.13 -6.53 23.70
CA GLU A 13 5.51 -5.40 24.56
C GLU A 13 6.91 -4.87 24.21
N ASN A 14 7.87 -5.76 23.96
CA ASN A 14 9.22 -5.35 23.54
C ASN A 14 9.24 -4.68 22.15
N VAL A 15 8.45 -5.19 21.20
CA VAL A 15 8.27 -4.57 19.88
C VAL A 15 7.70 -3.17 20.02
N GLU A 16 6.67 -3.01 20.85
CA GLU A 16 6.09 -1.70 21.15
C GLU A 16 7.14 -0.77 21.77
N PHE A 17 7.87 -1.22 22.79
CA PHE A 17 8.88 -0.40 23.45
C PHE A 17 9.97 0.09 22.48
N LEU A 18 10.37 -0.74 21.51
CA LEU A 18 11.44 -0.41 20.57
C LEU A 18 11.00 0.56 19.46
N TRP A 19 9.80 0.35 18.89
CA TRP A 19 9.35 1.07 17.68
C TRP A 19 8.21 2.04 17.90
N LYS A 20 7.39 1.88 18.95
CA LYS A 20 6.30 2.80 19.23
C LYS A 20 6.85 4.05 19.91
N GLN A 21 7.16 5.04 19.09
CA GLN A 21 7.36 6.41 19.55
C GLN A 21 5.99 7.08 19.66
N ALA A 22 5.84 8.00 20.62
CA ALA A 22 4.60 8.75 20.79
C ALA A 22 4.19 9.53 19.52
N ASN A 23 5.17 9.95 18.72
CA ASN A 23 4.98 10.56 17.41
C ASN A 23 6.13 10.16 16.48
N VAL A 24 5.87 10.11 15.17
CA VAL A 24 6.92 9.98 14.15
C VAL A 24 7.75 11.27 14.11
N PRO A 25 9.10 11.20 14.16
CA PRO A 25 9.95 12.38 14.07
C PRO A 25 9.71 13.17 12.79
N VAL A 26 9.64 14.50 12.91
CA VAL A 26 9.53 15.42 11.77
C VAL A 26 10.82 16.23 11.67
N LEU A 27 11.59 15.99 10.61
CA LEU A 27 12.81 16.72 10.28
C LEU A 27 12.45 17.99 9.49
N PRO A 28 12.97 19.16 9.87
CA PRO A 28 12.65 20.43 9.20
C PRO A 28 13.28 20.56 7.81
N CYS A 29 14.31 19.76 7.52
CA CYS A 29 15.06 19.72 6.27
C CYS A 29 15.66 18.33 6.08
N PRO A 30 16.19 18.01 4.88
CA PRO A 30 17.00 16.82 4.67
C PRO A 30 18.09 16.63 5.74
N PRO A 31 18.22 15.43 6.33
CA PRO A 31 19.33 15.12 7.22
C PRO A 31 20.65 14.97 6.44
N SER A 32 21.78 15.02 7.14
CA SER A 32 23.03 14.52 6.55
C SER A 32 22.97 13.00 6.34
N PRO A 33 23.70 12.43 5.36
CA PRO A 33 23.70 10.99 5.10
C PRO A 33 23.99 10.14 6.34
N ILE A 34 24.98 10.54 7.15
CA ILE A 34 25.34 9.81 8.38
C ILE A 34 24.25 9.86 9.46
N GLN A 35 23.53 10.98 9.57
CA GLN A 35 22.38 11.09 10.49
C GLN A 35 21.24 10.20 10.01
N PHE A 36 20.93 10.22 8.71
CA PHE A 36 19.88 9.37 8.14
C PHE A 36 20.18 7.88 8.33
N LEU A 37 21.42 7.48 8.03
CA LEU A 37 21.88 6.12 8.24
C LEU A 37 21.74 5.68 9.70
N ARG A 38 22.29 6.47 10.64
CA ARG A 38 22.33 6.12 12.06
C ARG A 38 20.95 6.15 12.72
N ASP A 39 20.18 7.19 12.48
CA ASP A 39 18.98 7.49 13.27
C ASP A 39 17.71 6.85 12.69
N HIS A 40 17.71 6.53 11.39
CA HIS A 40 16.53 6.05 10.66
C HIS A 40 16.74 4.70 9.97
N ILE A 41 17.77 4.55 9.13
CA ILE A 41 18.01 3.29 8.39
C ILE A 41 18.40 2.16 9.33
N GLN A 42 19.49 2.31 10.10
CA GLN A 42 20.02 1.24 10.97
C GLN A 42 19.05 0.85 12.10
N CYS A 43 18.24 1.79 12.57
CA CYS A 43 17.24 1.53 13.60
C CYS A 43 15.87 1.10 13.04
N SER A 44 15.71 1.06 11.71
CA SER A 44 14.42 0.83 11.03
C SER A 44 13.30 1.70 11.63
N LYS A 45 13.47 3.02 11.56
CA LYS A 45 12.55 4.01 12.14
C LYS A 45 12.04 5.01 11.09
N PRO A 46 10.72 5.09 10.85
CA PRO A 46 10.17 6.05 9.92
C PRO A 46 10.37 7.49 10.41
N CYS A 47 10.39 8.43 9.48
CA CYS A 47 10.36 9.86 9.76
C CYS A 47 9.71 10.66 8.64
N ILE A 48 9.19 11.84 8.98
CA ILE A 48 8.75 12.85 8.01
C ILE A 48 9.89 13.84 7.80
N ILE A 49 10.13 14.22 6.55
CA ILE A 49 11.21 15.10 6.13
C ILE A 49 10.58 16.23 5.31
N ARG A 50 10.68 17.46 5.82
CA ARG A 50 10.22 18.66 5.12
C ARG A 50 11.29 19.17 4.18
N ASN A 51 10.86 19.89 3.14
CA ASN A 51 11.76 20.52 2.17
C ASN A 51 12.72 19.50 1.50
N ALA A 52 12.26 18.25 1.33
CA ALA A 52 13.07 17.19 0.73
C ALA A 52 13.19 17.33 -0.79
N ILE A 53 12.13 17.84 -1.43
CA ILE A 53 12.12 18.19 -2.85
C ILE A 53 11.55 19.61 -2.95
N THR A 54 12.30 20.51 -3.57
CA THR A 54 11.96 21.92 -3.71
C THR A 54 12.05 22.36 -5.17
N ASP A 55 11.29 23.39 -5.52
CA ASP A 55 11.42 24.09 -6.79
C ASP A 55 12.69 24.98 -6.83
N GLU A 56 12.85 25.73 -7.92
CA GLU A 56 13.95 26.68 -8.15
C GLU A 56 14.04 27.82 -7.13
N ASN A 57 12.96 28.10 -6.40
CA ASN A 57 12.88 29.12 -5.37
C ASN A 57 13.07 28.55 -3.95
N GLY A 58 13.31 27.24 -3.82
CA GLY A 58 13.46 26.58 -2.53
C GLY A 58 12.14 26.33 -1.80
N VAL A 59 11.00 26.42 -2.49
CA VAL A 59 9.67 26.10 -1.95
C VAL A 59 9.39 24.63 -2.19
N PRO A 60 8.75 23.89 -1.26
CA PRO A 60 8.37 22.49 -1.50
C PRO A 60 7.64 22.33 -2.83
N MET A 61 8.13 21.41 -3.65
CA MET A 61 7.61 21.22 -4.99
C MET A 61 6.15 20.76 -4.98
N ARG A 62 5.30 21.53 -5.65
CA ARG A 62 3.88 21.23 -5.78
C ARG A 62 3.57 20.65 -7.16
N LEU A 63 2.74 19.63 -7.20
CA LEU A 63 2.23 19.05 -8.46
C LEU A 63 0.82 18.49 -8.24
N THR A 64 -0.15 19.04 -8.96
CA THR A 64 -1.55 18.56 -8.98
C THR A 64 -1.86 17.73 -10.21
N LEU A 65 -3.01 17.07 -10.21
CA LEU A 65 -3.50 16.38 -11.40
C LEU A 65 -3.75 17.35 -12.58
N ASP A 66 -4.09 18.60 -12.30
CA ASP A 66 -4.26 19.63 -13.35
C ASP A 66 -2.90 19.97 -13.98
N ASP A 67 -1.86 20.18 -13.15
CA ASP A 67 -0.50 20.43 -13.63
C ASP A 67 0.03 19.26 -14.47
N ILE A 68 -0.25 18.01 -14.05
CA ILE A 68 0.15 16.81 -14.79
C ILE A 68 -0.57 16.75 -16.14
N ALA A 69 -1.89 16.96 -16.15
CA ALA A 69 -2.68 16.95 -17.37
C ALA A 69 -2.16 17.98 -18.37
N GLU A 70 -1.93 19.22 -17.94
CA GLU A 70 -1.43 20.29 -18.79
C GLU A 70 -0.06 19.98 -19.41
N ARG A 71 0.82 19.28 -18.67
CA ARG A 71 2.15 18.88 -19.16
C ARG A 71 2.12 17.73 -20.17
N LEU A 72 1.11 16.85 -20.13
CA LEU A 72 1.11 15.58 -20.86
C LEU A 72 0.17 15.55 -22.08
N ASP A 73 -0.37 16.67 -22.59
CA ASP A 73 -1.43 16.68 -23.63
C ASP A 73 -2.70 15.88 -23.19
N PRO A 74 -3.70 16.59 -22.62
CA PRO A 74 -5.03 16.16 -22.22
C PRO A 74 -5.56 14.82 -22.73
N LYS A 75 -5.59 14.85 -24.06
CA LYS A 75 -6.45 14.07 -24.93
C LYS A 75 -5.70 12.95 -25.63
N LYS A 76 -4.37 12.94 -25.52
CA LYS A 76 -3.51 11.99 -26.24
C LYS A 76 -2.73 11.07 -25.32
N THR A 77 -2.32 11.55 -24.14
CA THR A 77 -1.58 10.69 -23.22
C THR A 77 -2.51 9.68 -22.58
N MET A 78 -2.25 8.41 -22.90
CA MET A 78 -2.91 7.26 -22.35
C MET A 78 -2.20 6.81 -21.07
N LEU A 79 -2.98 6.50 -20.04
CA LEU A 79 -2.53 5.93 -18.78
C LEU A 79 -3.12 4.53 -18.65
N THR A 80 -2.35 3.58 -18.13
CA THR A 80 -2.90 2.33 -17.59
C THR A 80 -3.33 2.60 -16.16
N VAL A 81 -4.65 2.60 -15.92
CA VAL A 81 -5.27 3.00 -14.66
C VAL A 81 -5.87 1.78 -13.98
N ASP A 82 -5.69 1.70 -12.65
CA ASP A 82 -6.28 0.67 -11.81
C ASP A 82 -7.75 1.01 -11.53
N VAL A 83 -8.61 0.01 -11.69
CA VAL A 83 -10.07 0.16 -11.57
C VAL A 83 -10.64 -0.94 -10.70
N THR A 84 -11.47 -0.56 -9.75
CA THR A 84 -12.15 -1.49 -8.82
C THR A 84 -13.61 -1.07 -8.59
N PRO A 85 -14.47 -1.98 -8.11
CA PRO A 85 -15.83 -1.63 -7.69
C PRO A 85 -15.86 -0.70 -6.47
N ASP A 86 -14.92 -0.91 -5.54
CA ASP A 86 -15.00 -0.44 -4.16
C ASP A 86 -13.78 0.41 -3.73
N GLY A 87 -12.72 0.46 -4.54
CA GLY A 87 -11.48 1.18 -4.25
C GLY A 87 -10.37 0.33 -3.65
N HIS A 88 -10.59 -0.97 -3.49
CA HIS A 88 -9.67 -1.87 -2.82
C HIS A 88 -9.10 -2.90 -3.81
N GLY A 89 -8.05 -2.52 -4.54
CA GLY A 89 -7.21 -3.47 -5.27
C GLY A 89 -6.25 -4.21 -4.33
N ASP A 90 -5.57 -5.22 -4.85
CA ASP A 90 -4.54 -6.03 -4.16
C ASP A 90 -4.93 -6.34 -2.71
N SER A 91 -6.01 -7.10 -2.56
CA SER A 91 -6.57 -7.40 -1.24
C SER A 91 -7.36 -8.71 -1.24
N VAL A 92 -7.58 -9.28 -0.05
CA VAL A 92 -8.34 -10.53 0.06
C VAL A 92 -9.85 -10.25 0.03
N ARG A 93 -10.61 -11.11 -0.66
CA ARG A 93 -12.08 -11.09 -0.73
C ARG A 93 -12.67 -12.45 -0.42
N THR A 94 -13.83 -12.43 0.23
CA THR A 94 -14.67 -13.62 0.44
C THR A 94 -15.62 -13.77 -0.74
N MET A 95 -15.62 -14.94 -1.35
CA MET A 95 -16.49 -15.32 -2.47
C MET A 95 -17.83 -15.84 -1.95
N SER A 96 -18.84 -15.99 -2.82
CA SER A 96 -20.17 -16.52 -2.44
C SER A 96 -20.16 -17.94 -1.88
N ASP A 97 -19.19 -18.75 -2.28
CA ASP A 97 -18.97 -20.11 -1.74
C ASP A 97 -18.27 -20.12 -0.37
N GLY A 98 -17.94 -18.94 0.18
CA GLY A 98 -17.23 -18.78 1.45
C GLY A 98 -15.70 -18.90 1.33
N SER A 99 -15.16 -19.18 0.15
CA SER A 99 -13.71 -19.20 -0.08
C SER A 99 -13.12 -17.79 -0.09
N SER A 100 -11.80 -17.69 0.14
CA SER A 100 -11.07 -16.42 0.07
C SER A 100 -10.12 -16.38 -1.12
N ILE A 101 -10.09 -15.25 -1.83
CA ILE A 101 -9.23 -15.01 -2.99
C ILE A 101 -8.47 -13.69 -2.83
N PHE A 102 -7.21 -13.65 -3.24
CA PHE A 102 -6.47 -12.39 -3.40
C PHE A 102 -6.84 -11.78 -4.74
N ILE A 103 -7.39 -10.57 -4.75
CA ILE A 103 -7.87 -9.92 -5.96
C ILE A 103 -7.05 -8.68 -6.31
N GLN A 104 -6.57 -8.66 -7.55
CA GLN A 104 -5.90 -7.53 -8.18
C GLN A 104 -6.93 -6.60 -8.85
N PRO A 105 -6.61 -5.30 -9.00
CA PRO A 105 -7.48 -4.38 -9.74
C PRO A 105 -7.60 -4.79 -11.22
N ALA A 106 -8.71 -4.38 -11.84
CA ALA A 106 -8.81 -4.36 -13.29
C ALA A 106 -7.89 -3.25 -13.82
N GLU A 107 -7.24 -3.46 -14.96
CA GLU A 107 -6.44 -2.44 -15.62
C GLU A 107 -7.20 -1.91 -16.84
N CYS A 108 -7.30 -0.59 -16.96
CA CYS A 108 -7.99 0.07 -18.06
C CYS A 108 -7.11 1.17 -18.65
N GLU A 109 -6.93 1.16 -19.97
CA GLU A 109 -6.27 2.26 -20.67
C GLU A 109 -7.26 3.41 -20.88
N MET A 110 -6.94 4.59 -20.38
CA MET A 110 -7.74 5.80 -20.60
C MET A 110 -6.86 7.04 -20.73
N THR A 111 -7.35 8.06 -21.43
CA THR A 111 -6.65 9.35 -21.49
C THR A 111 -6.57 9.99 -20.11
N ILE A 112 -5.57 10.85 -19.88
CA ILE A 112 -5.49 11.61 -18.62
C ILE A 112 -6.70 12.53 -18.40
N GLU A 113 -7.31 13.09 -19.46
CA GLU A 113 -8.56 13.86 -19.36
C GLU A 113 -9.72 12.99 -18.84
N GLU A 114 -9.87 11.77 -19.37
CA GLU A 114 -10.88 10.81 -18.92
C GLU A 114 -10.63 10.34 -17.49
N PHE A 115 -9.37 10.01 -17.16
CA PHE A 115 -8.99 9.65 -15.79
C PHE A 115 -9.34 10.75 -14.79
N ARG A 116 -8.96 12.00 -15.08
CA ARG A 116 -9.28 13.17 -14.27
C ARG A 116 -10.78 13.37 -14.10
N ARG A 117 -11.55 13.25 -15.19
CA ARG A 117 -13.02 13.36 -15.15
C ARG A 117 -13.63 12.28 -14.25
N ARG A 118 -13.19 11.02 -14.40
CA ARG A 118 -13.69 9.90 -13.59
C ARG A 118 -13.28 10.03 -12.12
N LEU A 119 -12.03 10.35 -11.83
CA LEU A 119 -11.53 10.51 -10.47
C LEU A 119 -12.33 11.57 -9.70
N ARG A 120 -12.65 12.71 -10.33
CA ARG A 120 -13.43 13.80 -9.73
C ARG A 120 -14.95 13.57 -9.75
N GLY A 121 -15.42 12.69 -10.62
CA GLY A 121 -16.82 12.26 -10.65
C GLY A 121 -17.17 11.25 -9.55
N GLN A 122 -16.17 10.69 -8.87
CA GLN A 122 -16.38 9.80 -7.74
C GLN A 122 -16.99 10.57 -6.56
N THR A 123 -18.18 10.17 -6.12
CA THR A 123 -18.81 10.75 -4.92
C THR A 123 -17.98 10.43 -3.67
N PRO A 124 -17.71 11.41 -2.79
CA PRO A 124 -17.00 11.18 -1.53
C PRO A 124 -17.68 10.10 -0.68
N ALA A 125 -16.88 9.27 0.00
CA ALA A 125 -17.39 8.16 0.82
C ALA A 125 -18.38 8.63 1.92
N HIS A 126 -18.27 9.89 2.38
CA HIS A 126 -19.14 10.45 3.43
C HIS A 126 -20.62 10.59 3.02
N ASP A 127 -20.94 10.69 1.73
CA ASP A 127 -22.34 10.79 1.26
C ASP A 127 -23.03 9.42 1.15
N ARG A 128 -22.31 8.32 1.38
CA ARG A 128 -22.88 6.98 1.47
C ARG A 128 -22.89 6.54 2.93
N THR A 129 -23.79 7.11 3.72
CA THR A 129 -23.95 6.89 5.17
C THR A 129 -24.32 5.46 5.59
N ASN A 130 -24.17 4.45 4.73
CA ASN A 130 -24.56 3.05 4.96
C ASN A 130 -23.78 2.05 4.08
N ILE A 131 -22.51 2.33 3.73
CA ILE A 131 -21.66 1.23 3.26
C ILE A 131 -20.90 0.72 4.48
N ASP A 132 -21.34 -0.42 4.99
CA ASP A 132 -20.50 -1.21 5.84
C ASP A 132 -19.23 -1.56 5.04
N LEU A 133 -18.06 -1.06 5.48
CA LEU A 133 -16.76 -1.38 4.88
C LEU A 133 -16.47 -2.91 4.87
N ASN A 134 -17.28 -3.69 5.60
CA ASN A 134 -17.28 -5.15 5.61
C ASN A 134 -18.38 -5.79 4.75
N GLU A 135 -19.41 -5.06 4.30
CA GLU A 135 -20.30 -5.50 3.21
C GLU A 135 -19.58 -5.28 1.88
N ARG A 136 -18.42 -5.93 1.75
CA ARG A 136 -17.76 -6.10 0.47
C ARG A 136 -18.77 -6.85 -0.40
N PRO A 137 -19.08 -6.38 -1.62
CA PRO A 137 -20.04 -7.07 -2.46
C PRO A 137 -19.60 -8.52 -2.58
N ILE A 138 -20.48 -9.44 -2.19
CA ILE A 138 -20.27 -10.87 -2.42
C ILE A 138 -20.22 -11.03 -3.94
N LEU A 139 -19.03 -11.28 -4.47
CA LEU A 139 -18.82 -11.40 -5.90
C LEU A 139 -19.48 -12.71 -6.35
N THR A 140 -20.44 -12.62 -7.27
CA THR A 140 -21.16 -13.78 -7.80
C THR A 140 -20.19 -14.78 -8.42
N ASP A 141 -20.46 -16.07 -8.21
CA ASP A 141 -19.68 -17.30 -8.54
C ASP A 141 -19.16 -17.46 -9.99
N SER A 142 -19.26 -16.44 -10.83
CA SER A 142 -18.78 -16.48 -12.21
C SER A 142 -17.24 -16.44 -12.28
N ILE A 143 -16.55 -17.46 -11.76
CA ILE A 143 -15.19 -17.80 -12.20
C ILE A 143 -15.31 -18.22 -13.66
N THR A 144 -15.29 -17.23 -14.54
CA THR A 144 -15.51 -17.43 -15.97
C THR A 144 -14.16 -17.47 -16.65
N ARG A 145 -13.85 -18.61 -17.29
CA ARG A 145 -12.73 -18.71 -18.23
C ARG A 145 -12.90 -17.62 -19.28
N LEU A 146 -12.00 -16.63 -19.25
CA LEU A 146 -11.77 -15.57 -20.26
C LEU A 146 -12.99 -15.35 -21.18
N LEU A 147 -14.09 -14.87 -20.60
CA LEU A 147 -15.15 -14.26 -21.40
C LEU A 147 -14.64 -12.92 -21.92
N SER A 148 -15.26 -12.41 -22.99
CA SER A 148 -14.90 -11.12 -23.56
C SER A 148 -15.09 -10.04 -22.49
N ALA A 149 -13.97 -9.55 -21.96
CA ALA A 149 -13.94 -8.54 -20.91
C ALA A 149 -14.23 -7.16 -21.53
N SER A 150 -15.12 -6.41 -20.90
CA SER A 150 -15.52 -5.10 -21.40
C SER A 150 -14.37 -4.12 -21.30
N LYS A 151 -14.05 -3.44 -22.41
CA LYS A 151 -13.15 -2.26 -22.38
C LYS A 151 -13.78 -1.07 -21.66
N GLU A 152 -15.10 -1.01 -21.63
CA GLU A 152 -15.84 0.04 -20.92
C GLU A 152 -16.04 -0.36 -19.46
N ILE A 153 -15.70 0.52 -18.53
CA ILE A 153 -15.92 0.33 -17.08
C ILE A 153 -17.21 1.06 -16.63
N PRO A 154 -17.92 0.57 -15.59
CA PRO A 154 -19.08 1.27 -15.01
C PRO A 154 -18.74 2.70 -14.55
N ASP A 155 -19.75 3.56 -14.38
CA ASP A 155 -19.53 4.97 -14.00
C ASP A 155 -19.19 5.12 -12.52
N GLU A 156 -19.69 4.22 -11.67
CA GLU A 156 -19.48 4.20 -10.22
C GLU A 156 -18.12 3.63 -9.78
N SER A 157 -17.35 3.08 -10.73
CA SER A 157 -16.04 2.48 -10.52
C SER A 157 -15.07 3.44 -9.83
N VAL A 158 -14.26 2.90 -8.93
CA VAL A 158 -13.15 3.64 -8.33
C VAL A 158 -11.92 3.46 -9.21
N VAL A 159 -11.43 4.57 -9.73
CA VAL A 159 -10.20 4.66 -10.52
C VAL A 159 -9.08 5.31 -9.69
N TYR A 160 -7.86 4.80 -9.84
CA TYR A 160 -6.65 5.37 -9.26
C TYR A 160 -5.42 4.93 -10.08
N TYR A 161 -4.34 5.69 -10.04
CA TYR A 161 -3.11 5.40 -10.76
C TYR A 161 -2.05 4.92 -9.78
N SER A 162 -1.66 3.64 -9.86
CA SER A 162 -0.72 3.01 -8.90
C SER A 162 0.15 1.87 -9.46
N ARG A 163 0.56 1.95 -10.72
CA ARG A 163 1.23 0.85 -11.44
C ARG A 163 2.53 0.32 -10.81
N GLN A 164 3.21 1.09 -9.95
CA GLN A 164 4.36 0.62 -9.14
C GLN A 164 5.55 -0.03 -9.90
N ASN A 165 5.65 0.15 -11.22
CA ASN A 165 6.68 -0.46 -12.07
C ASN A 165 7.59 0.58 -12.73
N ASP A 166 8.12 1.49 -11.91
CA ASP A 166 8.94 2.61 -12.37
C ASP A 166 8.21 3.52 -13.37
N CYS A 167 6.90 3.66 -13.14
CA CYS A 167 5.98 4.25 -14.10
C CYS A 167 6.29 5.73 -14.40
N LEU A 168 6.86 6.49 -13.45
CA LEU A 168 7.18 7.90 -13.70
C LEU A 168 8.34 8.03 -14.71
N ARG A 169 9.38 7.20 -14.61
CA ARG A 169 10.51 7.23 -15.56
C ARG A 169 10.16 6.59 -16.90
N LYS A 170 9.41 5.48 -16.90
CA LYS A 170 9.12 4.69 -18.10
C LYS A 170 7.96 5.25 -18.94
N GLU A 171 6.90 5.71 -18.30
CA GLU A 171 5.66 6.13 -18.99
C GLU A 171 5.55 7.65 -19.12
N LEU A 172 6.08 8.39 -18.14
CA LEU A 172 5.91 9.85 -18.04
C LEU A 172 7.27 10.59 -17.97
N PRO A 173 8.21 10.35 -18.90
CA PRO A 173 9.58 10.87 -18.81
C PRO A 173 9.66 12.40 -18.84
N ASP A 174 8.72 13.08 -19.50
CA ASP A 174 8.66 14.55 -19.50
C ASP A 174 8.23 15.11 -18.14
N LEU A 175 7.34 14.41 -17.44
CA LEU A 175 6.95 14.77 -16.08
C LEU A 175 8.10 14.50 -15.09
N TYR A 176 8.80 13.37 -15.26
CA TYR A 176 9.94 12.99 -14.43
C TYR A 176 11.04 14.05 -14.38
N LYS A 177 11.26 14.81 -15.47
CA LYS A 177 12.26 15.90 -15.52
C LYS A 177 12.05 16.99 -14.45
N ALA A 178 10.86 17.10 -13.90
CA ALA A 178 10.57 18.03 -12.80
C ALA A 178 11.06 17.53 -11.43
N PHE A 179 11.36 16.24 -11.32
CA PHE A 179 11.79 15.59 -10.09
C PHE A 179 13.31 15.35 -10.12
N PRO A 180 13.96 15.32 -8.94
CA PRO A 180 15.36 14.92 -8.88
C PRO A 180 15.52 13.48 -9.39
N PRO A 181 16.64 13.13 -10.05
CA PRO A 181 16.80 11.81 -10.60
C PRO A 181 16.86 10.70 -9.53
N GLY A 182 17.24 11.10 -8.31
CA GLY A 182 17.30 10.32 -7.08
C GLY A 182 17.49 11.28 -5.89
N ILE A 183 17.44 10.75 -4.67
CA ILE A 183 17.54 11.52 -3.44
C ILE A 183 18.97 11.45 -2.90
N ALA A 184 19.81 12.40 -3.31
CA ALA A 184 21.27 12.34 -3.14
C ALA A 184 21.74 12.06 -1.69
N TRP A 185 21.13 12.70 -0.69
CA TRP A 185 21.52 12.49 0.72
C TRP A 185 21.11 11.10 1.25
N ALA A 186 20.06 10.50 0.68
CA ALA A 186 19.65 9.15 1.02
C ALA A 186 20.53 8.12 0.28
N GLU A 187 20.85 8.36 -0.98
CA GLU A 187 21.74 7.52 -1.78
C GLU A 187 23.14 7.40 -1.17
N GLU A 188 23.70 8.50 -0.68
CA GLU A 188 24.98 8.47 0.03
C GLU A 188 24.89 7.67 1.35
N ALA A 189 23.75 7.68 2.03
CA ALA A 189 23.53 6.93 3.26
C ALA A 189 23.32 5.43 3.02
N LEU A 190 22.57 5.09 1.98
CA LEU A 190 22.22 3.73 1.57
C LEU A 190 23.39 3.01 0.89
N GLY A 191 24.25 3.78 0.21
CA GLY A 191 25.41 3.25 -0.49
C GLY A 191 25.06 2.57 -1.83
N PRO A 192 26.07 2.15 -2.59
CA PRO A 192 25.90 1.59 -3.93
C PRO A 192 25.23 0.21 -3.94
N GLU A 193 25.18 -0.49 -2.81
CA GLU A 193 24.52 -1.80 -2.71
C GLU A 193 22.99 -1.72 -2.69
N GLN A 194 22.42 -0.54 -2.49
CA GLN A 194 20.98 -0.29 -2.42
C GLN A 194 20.57 0.73 -3.50
N PRO A 195 20.63 0.37 -4.79
CA PRO A 195 20.37 1.30 -5.88
C PRO A 195 18.90 1.73 -5.94
N LEU A 196 18.66 2.87 -6.58
CA LEU A 196 17.31 3.31 -6.95
C LEU A 196 16.73 2.35 -7.99
N ASP A 197 15.74 1.57 -7.61
CA ASP A 197 15.09 0.59 -8.48
C ASP A 197 13.93 1.21 -9.26
N ALA A 198 13.08 2.01 -8.59
CA ALA A 198 11.89 2.60 -9.21
C ALA A 198 11.57 4.01 -8.69
N VAL A 199 11.00 4.83 -9.59
CA VAL A 199 10.31 6.07 -9.24
C VAL A 199 8.87 5.98 -9.74
N ASN A 200 7.89 6.00 -8.82
CA ASN A 200 6.48 5.84 -9.17
C ASN A 200 5.68 7.10 -8.91
N LEU A 201 4.71 7.36 -9.78
CA LEU A 201 3.67 8.35 -9.59
C LEU A 201 2.42 7.68 -9.01
N TRP A 202 1.77 8.37 -8.10
CA TRP A 202 0.54 7.95 -7.45
C TRP A 202 -0.51 9.04 -7.57
N VAL A 203 -1.69 8.71 -8.11
CA VAL A 203 -2.82 9.65 -8.16
C VAL A 203 -4.09 8.93 -7.76
N GLY A 204 -4.80 9.45 -6.76
CA GLY A 204 -6.05 8.87 -6.28
C GLY A 204 -6.79 9.83 -5.35
N ASN A 205 -7.96 9.43 -4.86
CA ASN A 205 -8.75 10.18 -3.89
C ASN A 205 -9.17 9.28 -2.71
N GLU A 206 -9.96 9.78 -1.78
CA GLU A 206 -10.36 9.07 -0.55
C GLU A 206 -11.03 7.70 -0.75
N ARG A 207 -11.48 7.35 -1.96
CA ARG A 207 -12.07 6.03 -2.23
C ARG A 207 -11.04 4.94 -2.45
N ALA A 208 -9.82 5.26 -2.90
CA ALA A 208 -8.80 4.25 -3.18
C ALA A 208 -7.99 3.90 -1.93
N ILE A 209 -7.86 2.61 -1.64
CA ILE A 209 -7.20 2.08 -0.43
C ILE A 209 -6.20 1.01 -0.84
N SER A 210 -4.93 1.21 -0.47
CA SER A 210 -3.92 0.17 -0.52
C SER A 210 -4.00 -0.65 0.76
N SER A 211 -4.28 -1.94 0.64
CA SER A 211 -4.45 -2.84 1.78
C SER A 211 -3.13 -3.04 2.55
N MET A 212 -3.18 -3.70 3.70
CA MET A 212 -1.99 -3.91 4.53
C MET A 212 -1.01 -4.84 3.82
N HIS A 213 0.21 -4.36 3.55
CA HIS A 213 1.28 -5.11 2.91
C HIS A 213 2.63 -4.59 3.37
N LYS A 214 3.72 -5.18 2.88
CA LYS A 214 5.09 -4.68 3.09
C LYS A 214 5.87 -4.76 1.78
N ASP A 215 6.88 -3.90 1.68
CA ASP A 215 7.81 -3.87 0.55
C ASP A 215 9.22 -4.25 0.99
N HIS A 216 10.00 -4.75 0.03
CA HIS A 216 11.44 -4.98 0.19
C HIS A 216 12.25 -3.74 -0.24
N TYR A 217 11.72 -2.54 -0.01
CA TYR A 217 12.33 -1.29 -0.44
C TYR A 217 12.44 -0.32 0.73
N GLU A 218 13.54 0.42 0.78
CA GLU A 218 13.63 1.66 1.54
C GLU A 218 12.86 2.74 0.76
N ASN A 219 11.69 3.12 1.27
CA ASN A 219 10.73 3.92 0.52
C ASN A 219 10.74 5.38 0.96
N LEU A 220 11.04 6.29 0.03
CA LEU A 220 10.93 7.74 0.22
C LEU A 220 9.70 8.24 -0.53
N PHE A 221 8.59 8.43 0.20
CA PHE A 221 7.30 8.81 -0.36
C PHE A 221 7.03 10.31 -0.17
N TYR A 222 7.07 11.08 -1.25
CA TYR A 222 6.78 12.51 -1.28
C TYR A 222 5.32 12.79 -1.66
N VAL A 223 4.65 13.67 -0.94
CA VAL A 223 3.30 14.14 -1.30
C VAL A 223 3.40 15.50 -1.99
N ALA A 224 3.14 15.54 -3.29
CA ALA A 224 3.24 16.75 -4.10
C ALA A 224 1.96 17.61 -4.07
N SER A 225 0.81 16.99 -3.77
CA SER A 225 -0.44 17.70 -3.43
C SER A 225 -1.39 16.78 -2.66
N GLY A 226 -2.21 17.36 -1.78
CA GLY A 226 -3.15 16.61 -0.94
C GLY A 226 -2.54 16.07 0.36
N GLU A 227 -3.03 14.92 0.82
CA GLU A 227 -2.55 14.25 2.05
C GLU A 227 -2.69 12.73 1.91
N LYS A 228 -1.63 12.00 2.30
CA LYS A 228 -1.65 10.53 2.49
C LYS A 228 -1.72 10.19 3.97
N VAL A 229 -2.47 9.14 4.29
CA VAL A 229 -2.60 8.60 5.65
C VAL A 229 -2.13 7.15 5.62
N PHE A 230 -1.00 6.89 6.27
CA PHE A 230 -0.40 5.58 6.42
C PHE A 230 -0.76 5.00 7.78
N THR A 231 -1.33 3.81 7.81
CA THR A 231 -1.45 2.99 9.02
C THR A 231 -0.33 1.96 8.98
N VAL A 232 0.66 2.07 9.85
CA VAL A 232 1.89 1.28 9.79
C VAL A 232 2.09 0.38 11.00
N CYS A 233 2.75 -0.76 10.79
CA CYS A 233 3.19 -1.69 11.83
C CYS A 233 4.66 -2.06 11.60
N PRO A 234 5.50 -2.13 12.66
CA PRO A 234 6.91 -2.50 12.51
C PRO A 234 7.07 -3.93 11.98
N PRO A 235 8.22 -4.27 11.34
CA PRO A 235 8.46 -5.57 10.71
C PRO A 235 8.26 -6.76 11.68
N ALA A 236 8.55 -6.57 12.97
CA ALA A 236 8.36 -7.61 13.98
C ALA A 236 6.89 -8.03 14.19
N ASN A 237 5.91 -7.22 13.75
CA ASN A 237 4.50 -7.60 13.75
C ASN A 237 4.13 -8.67 12.71
N VAL A 238 5.07 -9.12 11.86
CA VAL A 238 4.88 -10.29 11.00
C VAL A 238 4.40 -11.53 11.77
N ALA A 239 4.80 -11.65 13.04
CA ALA A 239 4.37 -12.72 13.94
C ALA A 239 2.89 -12.65 14.35
N PHE A 240 2.16 -11.59 13.98
CA PHE A 240 0.79 -11.33 14.40
C PHE A 240 -0.17 -10.93 13.26
N LEU A 241 0.34 -10.64 12.06
CA LEU A 241 -0.43 -10.09 10.95
C LEU A 241 -1.01 -11.13 9.97
N TYR A 242 -0.76 -12.42 10.16
CA TYR A 242 -1.28 -13.50 9.31
C TYR A 242 -0.87 -13.40 7.83
N GLU A 243 0.28 -12.80 7.53
CA GLU A 243 0.84 -12.68 6.16
C GLU A 243 1.09 -14.07 5.53
N GLN A 244 1.31 -15.09 6.36
CA GLN A 244 1.63 -16.46 5.98
C GLN A 244 0.49 -17.15 5.21
N ARG A 245 -0.75 -16.69 5.36
CA ARG A 245 -1.91 -17.28 4.68
C ARG A 245 -1.78 -17.13 3.17
N GLN A 246 -2.15 -18.21 2.47
CA GLN A 246 -2.04 -18.30 1.02
C GLN A 246 -3.42 -18.25 0.36
N TYR A 247 -3.53 -17.44 -0.69
CA TYR A 247 -4.77 -17.25 -1.45
C TYR A 247 -4.51 -17.51 -2.92
N ARG A 248 -5.51 -18.05 -3.63
CA ARG A 248 -5.48 -18.02 -5.09
C ARG A 248 -5.51 -16.57 -5.56
N SER A 249 -4.86 -16.28 -6.66
CA SER A 249 -4.90 -14.96 -7.28
C SER A 249 -6.08 -14.87 -8.24
N GLY A 250 -6.67 -13.69 -8.28
CA GLY A 250 -7.66 -13.32 -9.28
C GLY A 250 -7.57 -11.85 -9.60
N ARG A 251 -8.35 -11.42 -10.57
CA ARG A 251 -8.41 -10.04 -11.02
C ARG A 251 -9.85 -9.62 -11.22
N PHE A 252 -10.16 -8.38 -10.85
CA PHE A 252 -11.44 -7.80 -11.21
C PHE A 252 -11.60 -7.70 -12.73
N GLN A 253 -12.80 -7.97 -13.22
CA GLN A 253 -13.18 -7.73 -14.60
C GLN A 253 -14.62 -7.23 -14.68
N VAL A 254 -14.98 -6.59 -15.79
CA VAL A 254 -16.34 -6.16 -16.06
C VAL A 254 -16.92 -7.04 -17.17
N ASN A 255 -18.05 -7.67 -16.88
CA ASN A 255 -18.77 -8.48 -17.86
C ASN A 255 -19.35 -7.59 -18.97
N GLU A 256 -19.09 -7.93 -20.24
CA GLU A 256 -19.58 -7.16 -21.39
C GLU A 256 -21.09 -7.04 -21.48
N GLN A 257 -21.84 -8.10 -21.12
CA GLN A 257 -23.28 -8.14 -21.32
C GLN A 257 -24.03 -7.53 -20.14
N SER A 258 -23.67 -7.94 -18.92
CA SER A 258 -24.37 -7.51 -17.71
C SER A 258 -23.85 -6.19 -17.15
N ARG A 259 -22.66 -5.74 -17.57
CA ARG A 259 -21.94 -4.59 -16.99
C ARG A 259 -21.58 -4.78 -15.51
N ALA A 260 -21.75 -5.99 -14.97
CA ALA A 260 -21.47 -6.31 -13.58
C ALA A 260 -19.98 -6.61 -13.37
N TRP A 261 -19.52 -6.39 -12.14
CA TRP A 261 -18.19 -6.79 -11.70
C TRP A 261 -18.13 -8.30 -11.46
N GLU A 262 -17.08 -8.93 -11.98
CA GLU A 262 -16.78 -10.34 -11.82
C GLU A 262 -15.31 -10.52 -11.42
N VAL A 263 -14.98 -11.73 -10.96
CA VAL A 263 -13.60 -12.12 -10.64
C VAL A 263 -13.13 -13.16 -11.63
N PHE A 264 -12.07 -12.83 -12.35
CA PHE A 264 -11.30 -13.79 -13.10
C PHE A 264 -10.29 -14.44 -12.15
N ALA A 265 -10.47 -15.72 -11.81
CA ALA A 265 -9.44 -16.46 -11.09
C ALA A 265 -8.32 -16.81 -12.07
N GLU A 266 -7.10 -16.50 -11.71
CA GLU A 266 -5.95 -16.84 -12.54
C GLU A 266 -5.71 -18.37 -12.46
N ASP A 267 -5.47 -19.00 -13.61
CA ASP A 267 -5.20 -20.45 -13.74
C ASP A 267 -3.73 -20.79 -13.37
N ASP A 268 -3.13 -20.04 -12.43
CA ASP A 268 -1.80 -20.32 -11.91
C ASP A 268 -1.90 -21.11 -10.59
N ASP A 269 -1.04 -22.12 -10.44
CA ASP A 269 -0.87 -22.86 -9.18
C ASP A 269 -0.12 -22.03 -8.14
N THR A 270 0.45 -20.88 -8.51
CA THR A 270 1.05 -19.94 -7.55
C THR A 270 -0.03 -19.29 -6.67
N LYS A 271 0.21 -19.30 -5.36
CA LYS A 271 -0.63 -18.64 -4.37
C LYS A 271 0.05 -17.40 -3.83
N ALA A 272 -0.71 -16.32 -3.67
CA ALA A 272 -0.23 -15.10 -3.05
C ALA A 272 -0.28 -15.21 -1.52
N HIS A 273 0.77 -14.76 -0.85
CA HIS A 273 0.80 -14.52 0.59
C HIS A 273 0.27 -13.11 0.85
N TRP A 274 -0.81 -12.97 1.62
CA TRP A 274 -1.43 -11.65 1.84
C TRP A 274 -2.08 -11.49 3.21
N ILE A 275 -2.10 -10.26 3.72
CA ILE A 275 -2.76 -9.92 4.99
C ILE A 275 -4.24 -9.63 4.68
N ALA A 276 -5.12 -10.56 5.04
CA ALA A 276 -6.56 -10.41 4.87
C ALA A 276 -7.21 -9.33 5.78
N PRO A 277 -6.88 -9.22 7.08
CA PRO A 277 -7.58 -8.30 7.97
C PRO A 277 -7.21 -6.83 7.69
N ASP A 278 -8.21 -5.94 7.68
CA ASP A 278 -7.95 -4.50 7.73
C ASP A 278 -7.64 -4.08 9.17
N VAL A 279 -6.36 -3.87 9.46
CA VAL A 279 -5.90 -3.51 10.81
C VAL A 279 -6.46 -2.17 11.32
N ALA A 280 -6.97 -1.29 10.44
CA ALA A 280 -7.57 -0.03 10.86
C ALA A 280 -8.84 -0.27 11.72
N ILE A 281 -9.49 -1.42 11.56
CA ILE A 281 -10.66 -1.85 12.34
C ILE A 281 -10.33 -2.01 13.84
N LEU A 282 -9.05 -2.22 14.20
CA LEU A 282 -8.63 -2.33 15.60
C LEU A 282 -8.95 -1.09 16.45
N ASN A 283 -9.17 0.06 15.81
CA ASN A 283 -9.53 1.33 16.43
C ASN A 283 -11.03 1.68 16.29
N SER A 284 -11.88 0.71 15.95
CA SER A 284 -13.32 0.88 15.74
C SER A 284 -14.17 0.01 16.68
N ASP A 285 -15.47 0.25 16.71
CA ASP A 285 -16.44 -0.56 17.48
C ASP A 285 -16.53 -2.02 17.01
N LYS A 286 -15.96 -2.35 15.84
CA LYS A 286 -15.91 -3.71 15.28
C LYS A 286 -14.66 -4.49 15.67
N ARG A 287 -13.84 -3.96 16.59
CA ARG A 287 -12.61 -4.59 17.07
C ARG A 287 -12.83 -6.03 17.53
N ASP A 288 -13.85 -6.28 18.34
CA ASP A 288 -14.05 -7.61 18.96
C ASP A 288 -14.36 -8.67 17.91
N LEU A 289 -15.19 -8.34 16.90
CA LEU A 289 -15.46 -9.23 15.75
C LEU A 289 -14.19 -9.56 14.96
N LEU A 290 -13.32 -8.57 14.75
CA LEU A 290 -12.03 -8.81 14.07
C LEU A 290 -11.14 -9.74 14.91
N LEU A 291 -11.13 -9.59 16.23
CA LEU A 291 -10.31 -10.41 17.13
C LEU A 291 -10.86 -11.82 17.32
N GLU A 292 -12.15 -12.06 17.07
CA GLU A 292 -12.72 -13.41 17.00
C GLU A 292 -12.11 -14.21 15.83
N GLU A 293 -11.96 -13.59 14.65
CA GLU A 293 -11.39 -14.22 13.47
C GLU A 293 -9.85 -14.18 13.44
N TYR A 294 -9.26 -13.11 13.98
CA TYR A 294 -7.82 -12.83 13.95
C TYR A 294 -7.27 -12.50 15.37
N PRO A 295 -7.27 -13.46 16.32
CA PRO A 295 -6.97 -13.21 17.73
C PRO A 295 -5.57 -12.64 18.00
N LEU A 296 -4.55 -13.01 17.23
CA LEU A 296 -3.19 -12.48 17.36
C LEU A 296 -3.08 -10.96 17.11
N LEU A 297 -4.05 -10.34 16.41
CA LEU A 297 -4.05 -8.89 16.19
C LEU A 297 -4.22 -8.09 17.50
N LYS A 298 -4.63 -8.74 18.61
CA LYS A 298 -4.63 -8.10 19.93
C LYS A 298 -3.25 -7.57 20.35
N HIS A 299 -2.18 -8.15 19.80
CA HIS A 299 -0.78 -7.76 20.03
C HIS A 299 -0.29 -6.67 19.08
N VAL A 300 -1.06 -6.33 18.04
CA VAL A 300 -0.70 -5.33 17.05
C VAL A 300 -1.20 -3.97 17.52
N LYS A 301 -0.32 -2.97 17.45
CA LYS A 301 -0.62 -1.58 17.79
C LYS A 301 -0.21 -0.69 16.62
N PRO A 302 -1.09 -0.47 15.63
CA PRO A 302 -0.77 0.33 14.47
C PRO A 302 -0.49 1.79 14.83
N LEU A 303 0.39 2.42 14.06
CA LEU A 303 0.69 3.85 14.13
C LEU A 303 0.11 4.55 12.90
N GLU A 304 -0.61 5.65 13.10
CA GLU A 304 -1.08 6.50 11.99
C GLU A 304 -0.04 7.60 11.69
N ILE A 305 0.34 7.75 10.42
CA ILE A 305 1.25 8.77 9.93
C ILE A 305 0.53 9.54 8.82
N ARG A 306 0.38 10.85 9.00
CA ARG A 306 -0.17 11.76 7.98
C ARG A 306 0.96 12.50 7.31
N VAL A 307 1.04 12.38 5.98
CA VAL A 307 2.05 13.02 5.15
C VAL A 307 1.33 14.04 4.28
N ARG A 308 1.63 15.32 4.48
CA ARG A 308 0.94 16.42 3.80
C ARG A 308 1.73 16.89 2.59
N GLU A 309 1.07 17.70 1.76
CA GLU A 309 1.70 18.44 0.68
C GLU A 309 3.06 19.06 1.10
N GLY A 310 4.10 18.76 0.32
CA GLY A 310 5.46 19.21 0.55
C GLY A 310 6.28 18.36 1.53
N GLU A 311 5.69 17.36 2.17
CA GLU A 311 6.37 16.45 3.09
C GLU A 311 6.78 15.14 2.41
N MET A 312 7.91 14.58 2.83
CA MET A 312 8.39 13.25 2.45
C MET A 312 8.35 12.32 3.65
N LEU A 313 7.76 11.14 3.51
CA LEU A 313 7.89 10.06 4.46
C LEU A 313 9.04 9.15 4.05
N TYR A 314 9.99 8.94 4.97
CA TYR A 314 10.82 7.75 4.92
C TYR A 314 10.08 6.61 5.63
N LEU A 315 9.73 5.58 4.86
CA LEU A 315 9.17 4.33 5.35
C LEU A 315 10.22 3.23 5.16
N PRO A 316 10.81 2.71 6.25
CA PRO A 316 11.87 1.72 6.14
C PRO A 316 11.37 0.41 5.52
N SER A 317 12.28 -0.33 4.91
CA SER A 317 12.00 -1.67 4.36
C SER A 317 11.32 -2.59 5.38
N LEU A 318 10.46 -3.47 4.87
CA LEU A 318 9.67 -4.45 5.62
C LEU A 318 8.63 -3.87 6.59
N TRP A 319 8.47 -2.55 6.69
CA TRP A 319 7.37 -1.98 7.45
C TRP A 319 6.05 -2.31 6.78
N PHE A 320 5.16 -2.90 7.57
CA PHE A 320 3.80 -3.15 7.13
C PHE A 320 3.05 -1.83 7.07
N HIS A 321 2.35 -1.57 5.97
CA HIS A 321 1.62 -0.34 5.77
C HIS A 321 0.33 -0.56 4.97
N ARG A 322 -0.72 0.12 5.43
CA ARG A 322 -1.99 0.34 4.73
C ARG A 322 -2.07 1.82 4.41
N VAL A 323 -2.46 2.18 3.18
CA VAL A 323 -2.41 3.56 2.71
C VAL A 323 -3.77 4.04 2.24
N THR A 324 -4.16 5.23 2.71
CA THR A 324 -5.36 5.95 2.29
C THR A 324 -5.01 7.42 2.02
N GLN A 325 -5.99 8.20 1.58
CA GLN A 325 -5.87 9.65 1.41
C GLN A 325 -7.16 10.33 1.84
N SER A 326 -7.09 11.61 2.21
CA SER A 326 -8.26 12.38 2.66
C SER A 326 -8.90 13.23 1.55
N CYS A 327 -8.27 13.31 0.38
CA CYS A 327 -8.73 14.06 -0.79
C CYS A 327 -7.99 13.58 -2.05
N GLU A 328 -8.24 14.23 -3.20
CA GLU A 328 -7.40 14.07 -4.40
C GLU A 328 -5.94 14.37 -4.04
N THR A 329 -5.09 13.36 -4.19
CA THR A 329 -3.71 13.38 -3.75
C THR A 329 -2.80 12.91 -4.87
N VAL A 330 -1.70 13.66 -5.09
CA VAL A 330 -0.60 13.28 -5.97
C VAL A 330 0.63 12.98 -5.12
N GLY A 331 1.14 11.77 -5.21
CA GLY A 331 2.36 11.32 -4.55
C GLY A 331 3.41 10.85 -5.55
N VAL A 332 4.68 10.97 -5.18
CA VAL A 332 5.80 10.35 -5.90
C VAL A 332 6.67 9.64 -4.89
N ASN A 333 7.04 8.40 -5.18
CA ASN A 333 7.92 7.65 -4.30
C ASN A 333 9.17 7.17 -5.03
N TYR A 334 10.26 7.09 -4.27
CA TYR A 334 11.53 6.51 -4.69
C TYR A 334 11.73 5.22 -3.91
N TRP A 335 11.91 4.13 -4.64
CA TRP A 335 12.21 2.82 -4.07
C TRP A 335 13.68 2.48 -4.27
N TYR A 336 14.38 2.38 -3.15
CA TYR A 336 15.74 1.88 -3.07
C TYR A 336 15.70 0.45 -2.56
N ASP A 337 16.43 -0.45 -3.20
CA ASP A 337 16.43 -1.86 -2.78
C ASP A 337 16.90 -2.01 -1.32
N MET A 338 16.39 -3.01 -0.62
CA MET A 338 16.83 -3.28 0.75
C MET A 338 18.11 -4.14 0.78
N ARG A 339 18.82 -4.15 1.91
CA ARG A 339 19.91 -5.12 2.12
C ARG A 339 19.41 -6.47 2.61
N PHE A 340 19.31 -7.41 1.69
CA PHE A 340 18.99 -8.81 1.98
C PHE A 340 20.10 -9.56 2.73
N ASP A 341 21.34 -9.08 2.69
CA ASP A 341 22.47 -9.64 3.42
C ASP A 341 22.61 -9.09 4.86
N SER A 342 21.60 -8.37 5.35
CA SER A 342 21.58 -7.80 6.70
C SER A 342 21.06 -8.78 7.75
N PRO A 343 21.51 -8.67 9.02
CA PRO A 343 20.93 -9.44 10.13
C PRO A 343 19.41 -9.23 10.28
N SER A 344 18.92 -8.03 9.94
CA SER A 344 17.49 -7.70 9.97
C SER A 344 16.66 -8.63 9.08
N TRP A 345 17.15 -8.98 7.89
CA TRP A 345 16.47 -9.92 6.99
C TRP A 345 16.38 -11.33 7.57
N CYS A 346 17.47 -11.81 8.18
CA CYS A 346 17.50 -13.11 8.85
C CYS A 346 16.49 -13.17 10.00
N TYR A 347 16.45 -12.15 10.85
CA TYR A 347 15.50 -12.08 11.97
C TYR A 347 14.06 -11.96 11.48
N PHE A 348 13.81 -11.17 10.44
CA PHE A 348 12.48 -11.05 9.85
C PHE A 348 11.99 -12.40 9.32
N THR A 349 12.80 -13.09 8.52
CA THR A 349 12.46 -14.40 7.95
C THR A 349 12.20 -15.44 9.03
N PHE A 350 13.02 -15.44 10.09
CA PHE A 350 12.80 -16.31 11.25
C PHE A 350 11.44 -16.05 11.91
N LEU A 351 11.10 -14.78 12.19
CA LEU A 351 9.81 -14.41 12.78
C LEU A 351 8.64 -14.76 11.87
N GLN A 352 8.79 -14.56 10.56
CA GLN A 352 7.77 -14.90 9.56
C GLN A 352 7.46 -16.40 9.57
N GLN A 353 8.45 -17.26 9.81
CA GLN A 353 8.28 -18.71 9.85
C GLN A 353 7.75 -19.25 11.18
N LEU A 354 7.78 -18.47 12.28
CA LEU A 354 7.33 -18.94 13.60
C LEU A 354 5.84 -19.32 13.65
N GLN A 355 4.98 -18.71 12.83
CA GLN A 355 3.55 -19.06 12.80
C GLN A 355 3.29 -20.43 12.15
N HIS A 356 4.05 -20.80 11.11
CA HIS A 356 3.91 -22.10 10.44
C HIS A 356 4.22 -23.28 11.37
N ILE A 357 5.08 -23.09 12.37
CA ILE A 357 5.42 -24.12 13.34
C ILE A 357 4.22 -24.45 14.25
N LYS A 358 3.36 -23.47 14.55
CA LYS A 358 2.16 -23.68 15.38
C LYS A 358 1.03 -24.44 14.64
N GLU A 359 0.87 -24.19 13.34
CA GLU A 359 -0.17 -24.86 12.53
C GLU A 359 0.18 -26.34 12.25
N VAL A 360 1.47 -26.66 12.08
CA VAL A 360 1.94 -28.05 11.87
C VAL A 360 1.80 -28.92 13.14
N GLU A 361 1.76 -28.31 14.32
CA GLU A 361 1.56 -29.02 15.60
C GLU A 361 0.08 -29.28 15.95
N ASP A 362 -0.89 -28.77 15.18
CA ASP A 362 -2.32 -29.09 15.33
C ASP A 362 -2.80 -30.04 14.21
N PRO A 363 -2.81 -31.37 14.44
CA PRO A 363 -3.14 -32.36 13.41
C PRO A 363 -4.62 -32.41 13.03
N SER A 364 -5.44 -31.48 13.52
CA SER A 364 -6.89 -31.45 13.28
C SER A 364 -7.29 -30.69 12.02
N THR A 365 -6.34 -30.07 11.32
CA THR A 365 -6.56 -29.35 10.04
C THR A 365 -5.75 -29.97 8.90
N SER A 366 -6.10 -31.20 8.52
CA SER A 366 -5.68 -31.83 7.26
C SER A 366 -6.87 -32.43 6.52
#